data_AF-A0A354TSP8-F1
#
_entry.id   AF-A0A354TSP8-F1
#
_cell.length_a   1.000
_cell.length_b   1.000
_cell.length_c   1.000
_cell.angle_alpha   90.00
_cell.angle_beta   90.00
_cell.angle_gamma   90.00
#
_symmetry.space_group_name_H-M   'P 1'
#
loop_
_entity.id
_entity.type
_entity.pdbx_description
1 polymer ?
#
loop_
_entity_poly.entity_id
_entity_poly.type
_entity_poly.pdbx_seq_one_letter_code
_entity_poly.pdbx_strand_id
1 'polypeptide(L)' 'SMEVLYTFGDGGRQPGLFYAPHSIATDSEGNIYTTETYEGKRVQKFLYQGMRPVTVRDRAPTWPASEL' A
#
# COMPACT_ATOMS: atom_id res chain seq x y z
N SER A 1 12.90 1.86 21.10
CA SER A 1 12.36 2.77 20.06
C SER A 1 11.54 1.93 19.08
N MET A 2 10.62 2.53 18.34
CA MET A 2 10.00 1.87 17.19
C MET A 2 10.92 1.99 15.97
N GLU A 3 10.91 0.99 15.10
CA GLU A 3 11.66 0.97 13.83
C GLU A 3 10.67 0.82 12.66
N VAL A 4 10.91 1.56 11.58
CA VAL A 4 10.21 1.36 10.32
C VAL A 4 10.80 0.14 9.63
N LEU A 5 10.01 -0.93 9.51
CA LEU A 5 10.45 -2.17 8.87
C LEU A 5 10.32 -2.13 7.35
N TYR A 6 9.28 -1.46 6.83
CA TYR A 6 8.96 -1.44 5.41
C TYR A 6 8.05 -0.25 5.07
N THR A 7 8.19 0.30 3.87
CA THR A 7 7.28 1.29 3.29
C THR A 7 6.89 0.88 1.86
N PHE A 8 5.68 1.29 1.44
CA PHE A 8 5.22 1.10 0.08
C PHE A 8 4.28 2.22 -0.36
N GLY A 9 4.25 2.41 -1.68
CA GLY A 9 3.43 3.42 -2.36
C GLY A 9 4.11 4.77 -2.46
N ASP A 10 3.48 5.66 -3.23
CA ASP A 10 3.95 7.02 -3.51
C ASP A 10 2.76 7.93 -3.88
N GLY A 11 2.99 9.21 -4.10
CA GLY A 11 1.99 10.18 -4.54
C GLY A 11 1.41 9.87 -5.93
N GLY A 12 0.08 9.76 -6.04
CA GLY A 12 -0.59 9.68 -7.33
C GLY A 12 -1.95 8.97 -7.32
N ARG A 13 -2.46 8.68 -8.52
CA ARG A 13 -3.85 8.19 -8.73
C ARG A 13 -3.94 6.75 -9.22
N GLN A 14 -2.81 6.11 -9.44
CA GLN A 14 -2.73 4.76 -9.98
C GLN A 14 -2.76 3.70 -8.88
N PRO A 15 -2.98 2.41 -9.19
CA PRO A 15 -2.91 1.33 -8.21
C PRO A 15 -1.60 1.34 -7.43
N GLY A 16 -1.67 1.27 -6.11
CA GLY A 16 -0.51 1.34 -5.22
C GLY A 16 0.05 2.73 -4.97
N LEU A 17 -0.47 3.76 -5.65
CA LEU A 17 -0.23 5.17 -5.31
C LEU A 17 -1.29 5.70 -4.35
N PHE A 18 -1.09 6.90 -3.81
CA PHE A 18 -2.01 7.55 -2.89
C PHE A 18 -2.10 9.06 -3.15
N TYR A 19 -3.30 9.61 -3.06
CA TYR A 19 -3.59 11.04 -3.08
C TYR A 19 -3.76 11.58 -1.66
N ALA A 20 -4.61 10.96 -0.85
CA ALA A 20 -4.88 11.38 0.53
C ALA A 20 -5.40 10.20 1.38
N PRO A 21 -4.53 9.23 1.74
CA PRO A 21 -4.93 8.08 2.54
C PRO A 21 -5.29 8.55 3.95
N HIS A 22 -6.43 8.11 4.46
CA HIS A 22 -6.95 8.54 5.76
C HIS A 22 -7.20 7.39 6.72
N SER A 23 -7.58 6.22 6.20
CA SER A 23 -7.84 5.05 7.04
C SER A 23 -7.16 3.81 6.47
N ILE A 24 -6.72 2.93 7.38
CA ILE A 24 -6.18 1.61 7.09
C ILE A 24 -6.87 0.57 7.97
N ALA A 25 -7.22 -0.58 7.39
CA ALA A 25 -7.82 -1.71 8.12
C ALA A 25 -7.33 -3.03 7.53
N THR A 26 -7.48 -4.11 8.29
CA THR A 26 -7.15 -5.48 7.86
C THR A 26 -8.35 -6.41 7.98
N ASP A 27 -8.48 -7.38 7.06
CA ASP A 27 -9.42 -8.49 7.20
C ASP A 27 -8.77 -9.72 7.90
N SER A 28 -9.55 -10.78 8.12
CA SER A 28 -9.07 -12.01 8.77
C SER A 28 -8.09 -12.83 7.92
N GLU A 29 -7.96 -12.53 6.63
CA GLU A 29 -6.97 -13.13 5.75
C GLU A 29 -5.66 -12.33 5.74
N GLY A 30 -5.62 -11.20 6.45
CA GLY A 30 -4.46 -10.32 6.54
C GLY A 30 -4.36 -9.30 5.39
N ASN A 31 -5.34 -9.23 4.50
CA ASN A 31 -5.33 -8.23 3.43
C ASN A 31 -5.46 -6.83 4.03
N ILE A 32 -4.79 -5.84 3.41
CA ILE A 32 -4.84 -4.45 3.84
C ILE A 32 -5.84 -3.70 2.96
N TYR A 33 -6.67 -2.87 3.58
CA TYR A 33 -7.58 -1.95 2.93
C TYR A 33 -7.22 -0.53 3.32
N THR A 34 -7.09 0.34 2.32
CA THR A 34 -6.90 1.77 2.55
C THR A 34 -8.06 2.54 1.95
N THR A 35 -8.50 3.59 2.64
CA THR A 35 -9.46 4.56 2.07
C THR A 35 -8.83 5.93 1.95
N GLU A 36 -9.28 6.68 0.95
CA GLU A 36 -8.77 8.02 0.67
C GLU A 36 -9.87 9.07 0.73
N THR A 37 -9.54 10.23 1.30
CA THR A 37 -10.44 11.38 1.42
C THR A 37 -10.28 12.35 0.25
N TYR A 38 -11.01 13.47 0.30
CA TYR A 38 -11.00 14.53 -0.71
C TYR A 38 -11.32 13.96 -2.10
N GLU A 39 -10.43 14.18 -3.08
CA GLU A 39 -10.58 13.68 -4.44
C GLU A 39 -10.08 12.24 -4.60
N GLY A 40 -9.42 11.64 -3.60
CA GLY A 40 -8.95 10.26 -3.65
C GLY A 40 -10.10 9.28 -3.89
N LYS A 41 -11.23 9.48 -3.15
CA LYS A 41 -12.55 8.85 -3.36
C LYS A 41 -12.51 7.37 -3.74
N ARG A 42 -11.58 6.60 -3.16
CA ARG A 42 -11.40 5.19 -3.49
C ARG A 42 -11.04 4.35 -2.27
N VAL A 43 -11.26 3.06 -2.46
CA VAL A 43 -10.75 2.00 -1.60
C VAL A 43 -9.74 1.19 -2.42
N GLN A 44 -8.58 0.89 -1.83
CA GLN A 44 -7.62 -0.05 -2.42
C GLN A 44 -7.47 -1.26 -1.49
N LYS A 45 -7.49 -2.46 -2.07
CA LYS A 45 -7.21 -3.74 -1.38
C LYS A 45 -5.82 -4.22 -1.79
N PHE A 46 -4.97 -4.49 -0.81
CA PHE A 46 -3.65 -5.09 -0.99
C PHE A 46 -3.68 -6.52 -0.47
N LEU A 47 -3.36 -7.46 -1.35
CA LEU A 47 -3.39 -8.88 -1.01
C LEU A 47 -2.22 -9.22 -0.10
N TYR A 48 -2.52 -9.95 0.98
CA TYR A 48 -1.47 -10.51 1.81
C TYR A 48 -0.86 -11.74 1.13
N GLN A 49 0.44 -11.71 0.90
CA GLN A 49 1.19 -12.79 0.22
C GLN A 49 2.04 -13.63 1.19
N GLY A 50 1.77 -13.54 2.50
CA GLY A 50 2.57 -14.18 3.54
C GLY A 50 3.74 -13.31 4.04
N MET A 51 4.30 -13.66 5.20
CA MET A 51 5.48 -12.99 5.74
C MET A 51 6.73 -13.42 4.96
N ARG A 52 7.58 -12.44 4.62
CA ARG A 52 8.88 -12.66 3.97
C ARG A 52 9.94 -11.78 4.65
N PRO A 53 11.22 -12.19 4.66
CA PRO A 53 12.30 -11.31 5.09
C PRO A 53 12.30 -10.02 4.28
N VAL A 54 12.44 -8.88 4.95
CA VAL A 54 12.58 -7.58 4.28
C VAL A 54 13.97 -7.51 3.65
N THR A 55 14.05 -7.67 2.34
CA THR A 55 15.31 -7.51 1.57
C THR A 55 15.48 -6.10 1.00
N VAL A 56 14.39 -5.33 0.91
CA VAL A 56 14.34 -3.94 0.46
C VAL A 56 13.34 -3.20 1.35
N ARG A 57 13.74 -2.05 1.90
CA ARG A 57 12.91 -1.29 2.86
C ARG A 57 11.85 -0.42 2.22
N ASP A 58 12.10 0.06 1.00
CA ASP A 58 11.17 0.88 0.23
C ASP A 58 10.93 0.22 -1.12
N ARG A 59 9.68 -0.20 -1.37
CA ARG A 59 9.28 -0.64 -2.71
C ARG A 59 8.39 0.43 -3.32
N ALA A 60 8.93 1.04 -4.38
CA ALA A 60 8.19 1.94 -5.24
C ALA A 60 6.90 1.24 -5.74
N PRO A 61 5.83 2.02 -5.97
CA PRO A 61 4.59 1.52 -6.52
C PRO A 61 4.85 0.77 -7.81
N THR A 62 4.27 -0.43 -7.94
CA THR A 62 4.49 -1.35 -9.07
C THR A 62 3.66 -0.97 -10.30
N TRP A 63 3.36 0.33 -10.44
CA TRP A 63 2.62 0.88 -11.56
C TRP A 63 3.57 1.64 -12.49
N PRO A 64 3.48 1.45 -13.81
CA PRO A 64 2.55 0.57 -14.52
C PRO A 64 2.85 -0.92 -14.33
N ALA A 65 1.82 -1.77 -14.41
CA ALA A 65 1.96 -3.22 -14.21
C ALA A 65 2.91 -3.89 -15.23
N SER A 66 3.28 -3.20 -16.31
CA SER A 66 4.30 -3.62 -17.27
C SER A 66 5.73 -3.58 -16.72
N GLU A 67 5.94 -3.02 -15.53
CA GLU A 67 7.24 -2.92 -14.85
C GLU A 67 7.39 -3.94 -13.70
N LEU A 68 6.47 -4.90 -13.62
CA LEU A 68 6.51 -6.08 -12.74
C LEU A 68 7.10 -7.29 -13.45
#